data_AF-A0AAW2SGS2-F1
#
_entry.id   AF-A0AAW2SGS2-F1
#
_cell.length_a   1.000
_cell.length_b   1.000
_cell.length_c   1.000
_cell.angle_alpha   90.00
_cell.angle_beta   90.00
_cell.angle_gamma   90.00
#
_symmetry.space_group_name_H-M   'P 1'
#
loop_
_entity.id
_entity.type
_entity.pdbx_description
1 polymer ?
#
loop_
_entity_poly.entity_id
_entity_poly.type
_entity_poly.pdbx_seq_one_letter_code
_entity_poly.pdbx_strand_id
1 'polypeptide(L)'
;MYYLFCFGYLRPGTGENQFIADHSSARVWLEDENCEENGVKSLVLKIRKNDKRRILVPYLQHIHQAFDEIEQKRKEVRLYVNVENGLQRDGRWRSTSFTHPATMETVVMDADLKTRIKSDLENFLKSRQYYHRLGRVWKRSYLLYGSAGTGKSTFIAAMAKLLSYDIYEINLHKVENDADLKYLLSKQRKSPYS
;
A
#
# COMPACT_ATOMS: atom_id res chain seq x y z
N MET A 1 34.90 -3.54 -8.72
CA MET A 1 33.58 -4.17 -8.55
C MET A 1 32.87 -3.45 -7.43
N TYR A 2 31.60 -3.10 -7.60
CA TYR A 2 30.76 -2.60 -6.49
C TYR A 2 29.39 -3.25 -6.64
N TYR A 3 28.94 -3.90 -5.56
CA TYR A 3 27.69 -4.65 -5.46
C TYR A 3 26.55 -3.70 -5.11
N LEU A 4 25.40 -3.84 -5.79
CA LEU A 4 24.18 -3.12 -5.45
C LEU A 4 23.05 -4.16 -5.34
N PHE A 5 22.56 -4.40 -4.14
CA PHE A 5 21.45 -5.30 -3.87
C PHE A 5 20.13 -4.63 -4.27
N CYS A 6 19.36 -5.28 -5.15
CA CYS A 6 17.97 -4.91 -5.43
C CYS A 6 17.05 -5.98 -4.85
N PHE A 7 16.14 -5.58 -3.95
CA PHE A 7 15.08 -6.45 -3.43
C PHE A 7 13.89 -6.45 -4.40
N GLY A 8 13.52 -7.64 -4.88
CA GLY A 8 12.12 -8.01 -5.10
C GLY A 8 11.55 -7.96 -6.52
N TYR A 9 11.49 -9.15 -7.15
CA TYR A 9 10.49 -9.63 -8.12
C TYR A 9 10.39 -8.93 -9.49
N LEU A 10 11.41 -9.12 -10.32
CA LEU A 10 11.18 -9.36 -11.75
C LEU A 10 10.85 -10.85 -11.93
N ARG A 11 9.77 -11.15 -12.68
CA ARG A 11 9.38 -12.52 -13.03
C ARG A 11 10.60 -13.26 -13.60
N PRO A 12 10.96 -14.46 -13.09
CA PRO A 12 12.05 -15.23 -13.67
C PRO A 12 11.58 -15.76 -15.02
N GLY A 13 11.94 -15.05 -16.09
CA GLY A 13 12.09 -15.66 -17.39
C GLY A 13 13.29 -16.58 -17.29
N THR A 14 13.03 -17.88 -17.38
CA THR A 14 14.03 -18.94 -17.49
C THR A 14 15.18 -18.55 -18.43
N GLY A 15 16.37 -18.44 -17.89
CA GLY A 15 17.60 -18.90 -18.56
C GLY A 15 18.37 -17.96 -19.48
N GLU A 16 18.03 -16.69 -19.64
CA GLU A 16 18.84 -15.81 -20.51
C GLU A 16 19.09 -14.41 -19.95
N ASN A 17 20.38 -14.06 -19.93
CA ASN A 17 20.92 -12.72 -19.68
C ASN A 17 20.09 -11.65 -20.39
N GLN A 18 19.31 -10.87 -19.64
CA GLN A 18 18.54 -9.77 -20.24
C GLN A 18 19.45 -8.59 -20.54
N PHE A 19 19.63 -8.31 -21.83
CA PHE A 19 20.25 -7.10 -22.35
C PHE A 19 19.27 -5.94 -22.24
N ILE A 20 19.54 -4.99 -21.34
CA ILE A 20 18.82 -3.71 -21.34
C ILE A 20 19.75 -2.69 -22.00
N ALA A 21 19.56 -2.50 -23.31
CA ALA A 21 20.15 -1.40 -24.05
C ALA A 21 19.28 -0.16 -23.84
N ASP A 22 19.72 0.73 -22.96
CA ASP A 22 19.12 2.06 -22.84
C ASP A 22 19.56 2.95 -24.02
N HIS A 23 18.82 4.02 -24.31
CA HIS A 23 19.05 5.03 -25.36
C HIS A 23 20.43 5.74 -25.29
N SER A 24 21.24 5.35 -24.32
CA SER A 24 22.55 5.90 -23.99
C SER A 24 23.73 5.03 -24.47
N SER A 25 23.53 4.07 -25.37
CA SER A 25 24.59 3.21 -25.97
C SER A 25 25.44 2.41 -24.97
N ALA A 26 25.00 2.31 -23.72
CA ALA A 26 25.74 1.62 -22.67
C ALA A 26 25.23 0.20 -22.47
N ARG A 27 26.17 -0.74 -22.33
CA ARG A 27 25.86 -2.16 -22.07
C ARG A 27 25.82 -2.41 -20.57
N VAL A 28 24.69 -2.92 -20.10
CA VAL A 28 24.44 -3.30 -18.71
C VAL A 28 24.14 -4.79 -18.66
N TRP A 29 24.70 -5.48 -17.66
CA TRP A 29 24.47 -6.91 -17.46
C TRP A 29 23.74 -7.13 -16.13
N LEU A 30 22.71 -7.95 -16.14
CA LEU A 30 22.01 -8.41 -14.95
C LEU A 30 22.23 -9.92 -14.82
N GLU A 31 22.84 -10.35 -13.73
CA GLU A 31 23.04 -11.77 -13.42
C GLU A 31 22.24 -12.14 -12.16
N ASP A 32 21.58 -13.30 -12.19
CA ASP A 32 20.89 -13.87 -11.02
C ASP A 32 21.88 -14.75 -10.27
N GLU A 33 22.26 -14.34 -9.06
CA GLU A 33 23.03 -15.18 -8.14
C GLU A 33 22.03 -15.97 -7.30
N ASN A 34 21.78 -17.22 -7.67
CA ASN A 34 21.06 -18.17 -6.83
C ASN A 34 21.94 -18.53 -5.63
N CYS A 35 21.67 -17.90 -4.49
CA CYS A 35 22.34 -18.22 -3.23
C CYS A 35 21.59 -19.39 -2.56
N GLU A 36 22.10 -20.61 -2.71
CA GLU A 36 21.41 -21.86 -2.35
C GLU A 36 21.27 -22.16 -0.84
N GLU A 37 21.65 -21.28 0.09
CA GLU A 37 21.52 -21.60 1.52
C GLU A 37 20.52 -20.77 2.34
N ASN A 38 19.80 -19.79 1.76
CA ASN A 38 18.78 -19.03 2.53
C ASN A 38 17.53 -18.57 1.75
N GLY A 39 17.30 -19.03 0.52
CA GLY A 39 16.12 -18.63 -0.27
C GLY A 39 16.08 -17.14 -0.64
N VAL A 40 17.14 -16.39 -0.37
CA VAL A 40 17.30 -14.99 -0.75
C VAL A 40 17.86 -14.96 -2.18
N LYS A 41 17.03 -14.47 -3.11
CA LYS A 41 17.45 -14.25 -4.50
C LYS A 41 18.20 -12.92 -4.59
N SER A 42 19.41 -12.94 -5.14
CA SER A 42 20.25 -11.76 -5.33
C SER A 42 20.45 -11.48 -6.83
N LEU A 43 20.19 -10.24 -7.24
CA LEU A 43 20.43 -9.77 -8.60
C LEU A 43 21.67 -8.88 -8.62
N VAL A 44 22.63 -9.16 -9.51
CA VAL A 44 23.89 -8.43 -9.65
C VAL A 44 23.88 -7.62 -10.96
N LEU A 45 24.04 -6.30 -10.82
CA LEU A 45 24.13 -5.36 -11.93
C LEU A 45 25.60 -5.03 -12.25
N LYS A 46 26.11 -5.41 -13.42
CA LYS A 46 27.48 -5.09 -13.87
C LYS A 46 27.47 -3.93 -14.87
N ILE A 47 28.22 -2.87 -14.54
CA ILE A 47 28.34 -1.64 -15.34
C ILE A 47 29.83 -1.28 -15.53
N ARG A 48 30.19 -0.73 -16.68
CA ARG A 48 31.53 -0.15 -16.92
C ARG A 48 31.81 1.05 -16.00
N LYS A 49 33.05 1.17 -15.51
CA LYS A 49 33.46 2.19 -14.52
C LYS A 49 33.19 3.63 -14.99
N ASN A 50 33.39 3.90 -16.28
CA ASN A 50 33.24 5.23 -16.88
C ASN A 50 31.78 5.68 -17.01
N ASP A 51 30.85 4.73 -17.16
CA ASP A 51 29.43 5.03 -17.35
C ASP A 51 28.62 4.96 -16.04
N LYS A 52 29.26 4.60 -14.92
CA LYS A 52 28.63 4.39 -13.61
C LYS A 52 27.73 5.57 -13.21
N ARG A 53 28.25 6.81 -13.24
CA ARG A 53 27.48 7.99 -12.80
C ARG A 53 26.35 8.32 -13.75
N ARG A 54 26.51 8.02 -15.05
CA ARG A 54 25.55 8.36 -16.09
C ARG A 54 24.36 7.39 -16.14
N ILE A 55 24.58 6.12 -15.82
CA ILE A 55 23.55 5.07 -15.89
C ILE A 55 22.86 4.84 -14.55
N LEU A 56 23.61 4.89 -13.44
CA LEU A 56 23.07 4.49 -12.14
C LEU A 56 21.96 5.44 -11.67
N VAL A 57 22.08 6.74 -11.95
CA VAL A 57 21.06 7.72 -11.55
C VAL A 57 19.76 7.53 -12.34
N PRO A 58 19.75 7.51 -13.69
CA PRO A 58 18.53 7.21 -14.46
C PRO A 58 17.95 5.83 -14.18
N TYR A 59 18.80 4.81 -13.98
CA TYR A 59 18.34 3.46 -13.70
C TYR A 59 17.64 3.35 -12.33
N LEU A 60 18.20 3.97 -11.28
CA LEU A 60 17.53 4.04 -9.97
C LEU A 60 16.21 4.82 -10.06
N GLN A 61 16.18 5.93 -10.79
CA GLN A 61 14.93 6.68 -11.04
C GLN A 61 13.89 5.81 -11.75
N HIS A 62 14.29 5.05 -12.77
CA HIS A 62 13.42 4.12 -13.46
C HIS A 62 12.91 3.00 -12.54
N ILE A 63 13.77 2.45 -11.66
CA ILE A 63 13.33 1.48 -10.64
C ILE A 63 12.31 2.11 -9.70
N HIS A 64 12.53 3.35 -9.23
CA HIS A 64 11.56 4.05 -8.39
C HIS A 64 10.22 4.26 -9.11
N GLN A 65 10.24 4.69 -10.37
CA GLN A 65 9.03 4.83 -11.17
C GLN A 65 8.30 3.50 -11.38
N ALA A 66 9.03 2.44 -11.76
CA ALA A 66 8.47 1.11 -11.92
C ALA A 66 7.92 0.56 -10.60
N PHE A 67 8.60 0.81 -9.48
CA PHE A 67 8.13 0.45 -8.14
C PHE A 67 6.84 1.19 -7.80
N ASP A 68 6.79 2.51 -8.01
CA ASP A 68 5.61 3.33 -7.76
C ASP A 68 4.42 2.89 -8.63
N GLU A 69 4.65 2.56 -9.91
CA GLU A 69 3.61 2.02 -10.79
C GLU A 69 3.12 0.65 -10.34
N ILE A 70 4.02 -0.23 -9.90
CA ILE A 70 3.66 -1.56 -9.40
C ILE A 70 2.92 -1.44 -8.08
N GLU A 71 3.34 -0.57 -7.17
CA GLU A 71 2.61 -0.28 -5.93
C GLU A 71 1.24 0.32 -6.23
N GLN A 72 1.13 1.25 -7.18
CA GLN A 72 -0.15 1.79 -7.61
C GLN A 72 -1.07 0.70 -8.17
N LYS A 73 -0.53 -0.24 -8.95
CA LYS A 73 -1.27 -1.40 -9.48
C LYS A 73 -1.60 -2.44 -8.39
N ARG A 74 -0.78 -2.55 -7.34
CA ARG A 74 -0.94 -3.48 -6.21
C ARG A 74 -1.68 -2.90 -5.02
N LYS A 75 -2.19 -1.66 -5.09
CA LYS A 75 -3.07 -1.03 -4.08
C LYS A 75 -4.45 -1.70 -4.03
N GLU A 76 -4.47 -3.01 -3.88
CA GLU A 76 -5.67 -3.75 -3.49
C GLU A 76 -5.96 -3.41 -2.04
N VAL A 77 -7.05 -2.69 -1.82
CA VAL A 77 -7.60 -2.46 -0.49
C VAL A 77 -7.92 -3.82 0.13
N ARG A 78 -7.54 -4.03 1.39
CA ARG A 78 -7.93 -5.22 2.14
C ARG A 78 -9.04 -4.90 3.12
N LEU A 79 -9.96 -5.86 3.28
CA LEU A 79 -10.97 -5.83 4.33
C LEU A 79 -10.52 -6.75 5.46
N TYR A 80 -10.51 -6.21 6.67
CA TYR A 80 -10.19 -6.91 7.90
C TYR A 80 -11.44 -7.02 8.76
N VAL A 81 -11.78 -8.24 9.16
CA VAL A 81 -12.91 -8.51 10.06
C VAL A 81 -12.39 -9.23 11.30
N ASN A 82 -12.88 -8.84 12.48
CA ASN A 82 -12.52 -9.54 13.71
C ASN A 82 -13.24 -10.90 13.82
N VAL A 83 -12.48 -11.90 14.26
CA VAL A 83 -12.96 -13.27 14.47
C VAL A 83 -12.87 -13.66 15.94
N GLU A 84 -13.83 -14.48 16.38
CA GLU A 84 -13.86 -15.07 17.71
C GLU A 84 -12.77 -16.17 17.77
N ASN A 85 -11.96 -16.18 18.83
CA ASN A 85 -10.89 -17.16 19.10
C ASN A 85 -9.80 -17.28 18.02
N GLY A 86 -8.80 -16.38 18.07
CA GLY A 86 -7.62 -16.44 17.21
C GLY A 86 -6.58 -17.45 17.69
N LEU A 87 -6.74 -18.74 17.37
CA LEU A 87 -5.72 -19.79 17.58
C LEU A 87 -4.59 -19.76 16.51
N GLN A 88 -4.53 -18.74 15.66
CA GLN A 88 -3.59 -18.66 14.55
C GLN A 88 -2.55 -17.54 14.72
N ARG A 89 -1.36 -17.77 14.15
CA ARG A 89 -0.20 -16.86 14.18
C ARG A 89 -0.50 -15.43 13.69
N ASP A 90 -1.59 -15.24 12.92
CA ASP A 90 -1.98 -13.97 12.29
C ASP A 90 -2.89 -13.07 13.17
N GLY A 91 -3.22 -13.50 14.39
CA GLY A 91 -4.01 -12.69 15.33
C GLY A 91 -5.52 -12.70 15.09
N ARG A 92 -6.25 -11.75 15.70
CA ARG A 92 -7.72 -11.69 15.67
C ARG A 92 -8.33 -11.02 14.43
N TRP A 93 -7.49 -10.51 13.53
CA TRP A 93 -7.92 -9.86 12.29
C TRP A 93 -7.79 -10.82 11.11
N ARG A 94 -8.90 -11.16 10.46
CA ARG A 94 -8.90 -11.93 9.22
C ARG A 94 -8.97 -11.00 8.02
N SER A 95 -7.96 -11.06 7.15
CA SER A 95 -7.92 -10.25 5.92
C SER A 95 -8.53 -10.97 4.73
N THR A 96 -9.27 -10.23 3.91
CA THR A 96 -9.69 -10.64 2.57
C THR A 96 -9.42 -9.51 1.56
N SER A 97 -9.25 -9.84 0.29
CA SER A 97 -9.17 -8.84 -0.78
C SER A 97 -10.49 -8.09 -0.88
N PHE A 98 -10.46 -6.76 -0.82
CA PHE A 98 -11.65 -5.93 -0.93
C PHE A 98 -11.72 -5.29 -2.31
N THR A 99 -12.55 -5.88 -3.17
CA THR A 99 -12.81 -5.36 -4.51
C THR A 99 -14.26 -4.89 -4.59
N HIS A 100 -14.47 -3.57 -4.53
CA HIS A 100 -15.78 -2.96 -4.72
C HIS A 100 -15.78 -2.08 -5.98
N PRO A 101 -16.81 -2.15 -6.84
CA PRO A 101 -16.91 -1.30 -8.03
C PRO A 101 -17.09 0.20 -7.73
N ALA A 102 -17.30 0.57 -6.47
CA ALA A 102 -17.64 1.93 -6.10
C ALA A 102 -16.38 2.79 -6.07
N THR A 103 -16.41 3.85 -6.85
CA THR A 103 -15.48 4.97 -6.78
C THR A 103 -16.20 6.20 -6.24
N MET A 104 -15.44 7.19 -5.77
CA MET A 104 -16.01 8.45 -5.31
C MET A 104 -16.88 9.09 -6.40
N GLU A 105 -16.56 8.87 -7.68
CA GLU A 105 -17.33 9.34 -8.83
C GLU A 105 -18.67 8.62 -8.99
N THR A 106 -18.71 7.29 -8.85
CA THR A 106 -19.93 6.47 -9.02
C THR A 106 -20.92 6.55 -7.86
N VAL A 107 -20.48 6.98 -6.67
CA VAL A 107 -21.37 7.08 -5.51
C VAL A 107 -22.37 8.22 -5.70
N VAL A 108 -23.66 7.87 -5.63
CA VAL A 108 -24.79 8.80 -5.75
C VAL A 108 -25.04 9.45 -4.40
N MET A 109 -24.69 10.72 -4.29
CA MET A 109 -24.94 11.60 -3.15
C MET A 109 -25.07 13.03 -3.65
N ASP A 110 -25.48 13.93 -2.77
CA ASP A 110 -25.46 15.36 -3.03
C ASP A 110 -24.06 15.84 -3.45
N ALA A 111 -24.00 16.66 -4.51
CA ALA A 111 -22.75 17.04 -5.16
C ALA A 111 -21.89 17.95 -4.26
N ASP A 112 -22.54 18.85 -3.51
CA ASP A 112 -21.86 19.77 -2.61
C ASP A 112 -21.28 19.00 -1.41
N LEU A 113 -22.06 18.08 -0.83
CA LEU A 113 -21.60 17.21 0.24
C LEU A 113 -20.40 16.34 -0.19
N LYS A 114 -20.48 15.73 -1.38
CA LYS A 114 -19.41 14.90 -1.95
C LYS A 114 -18.12 15.70 -2.14
N THR A 115 -18.23 16.92 -2.68
CA THR A 115 -17.07 17.80 -2.89
C THR A 115 -16.45 18.22 -1.56
N ARG A 116 -17.28 18.55 -0.57
CA ARG A 116 -16.83 18.94 0.77
C ARG A 116 -16.07 17.81 1.46
N ILE A 117 -16.58 16.57 1.42
CA ILE A 117 -15.91 15.43 2.05
C ILE A 117 -14.61 15.09 1.30
N LYS A 118 -14.62 15.12 -0.04
CA LYS A 118 -13.41 14.87 -0.84
C LYS A 118 -12.31 15.87 -0.49
N SER A 119 -12.63 17.16 -0.43
CA SER A 119 -11.67 18.20 -0.06
C SER A 119 -11.16 18.03 1.38
N ASP A 120 -12.03 17.68 2.33
CA ASP A 120 -11.64 17.40 3.71
C ASP A 120 -10.65 16.23 3.82
N LEU A 121 -10.88 15.15 3.06
CA LEU A 121 -9.99 13.98 3.01
C LEU A 121 -8.62 14.34 2.43
N GLU A 122 -8.58 15.07 1.31
CA GLU A 122 -7.33 15.52 0.69
C GLU A 122 -6.53 16.45 1.61
N ASN A 123 -7.21 17.36 2.31
CA ASN A 123 -6.60 18.24 3.29
C ASN A 123 -6.08 17.46 4.51
N PHE A 124 -6.84 16.47 4.99
CA PHE A 124 -6.43 15.59 6.08
C PHE A 124 -5.12 14.86 5.75
N LEU A 125 -4.98 14.32 4.53
CA LEU A 125 -3.75 13.67 4.06
C LEU A 125 -2.54 14.60 4.08
N LYS A 126 -2.71 15.86 3.63
CA LYS A 126 -1.63 16.87 3.60
C LYS A 126 -1.28 17.42 4.99
N SER A 127 -2.22 17.37 5.93
CA SER A 127 -2.08 17.98 7.26
C SER A 127 -1.21 17.21 8.25
N ARG A 128 -0.65 16.04 7.91
CA ARG A 128 0.15 15.21 8.83
C ARG A 128 1.26 15.98 9.55
N GLN A 129 2.05 16.77 8.82
CA GLN A 129 3.12 17.58 9.41
C GLN A 129 2.59 18.65 10.37
N TYR A 130 1.42 19.21 10.07
CA TYR A 130 0.77 20.21 10.92
C TYR A 130 0.32 19.60 12.25
N TYR A 131 -0.30 18.41 12.24
CA TYR A 131 -0.68 17.67 13.46
C TYR A 131 0.56 17.32 14.31
N HIS A 132 1.63 16.85 13.66
CA HIS A 132 2.88 16.54 14.33
C HIS A 132 3.49 17.76 15.03
N ARG A 133 3.54 18.92 14.34
CA ARG A 133 4.06 20.17 14.92
C ARG A 133 3.26 20.65 16.12
N LEU A 134 1.95 20.43 16.13
CA LEU A 134 1.07 20.80 17.23
C LEU A 134 1.02 19.76 18.37
N GLY A 135 1.74 18.64 18.25
CA GLY A 135 1.66 17.54 19.21
C GLY A 135 0.28 16.87 19.29
N ARG A 136 -0.54 17.01 18.24
CA ARG A 136 -1.91 16.45 18.19
C ARG A 136 -1.92 15.11 17.48
N VAL A 137 -2.76 14.20 17.95
CA VAL A 137 -2.97 12.90 17.30
C VAL A 137 -3.61 13.12 15.93
N TRP A 138 -2.97 12.59 14.88
CA TRP A 138 -3.47 12.66 13.52
C TRP A 138 -4.58 11.61 13.31
N LYS A 139 -5.84 12.02 13.56
CA LYS A 139 -7.02 11.16 13.46
C LYS A 139 -8.22 11.94 12.93
N ARG A 140 -9.01 11.33 12.04
CA ARG A 140 -10.28 11.87 11.51
C ARG A 140 -11.38 10.84 11.62
N SER A 141 -12.57 11.25 12.08
CA SER A 141 -13.75 10.39 12.21
C SER A 141 -14.94 11.00 11.50
N TYR A 142 -15.70 10.16 10.78
CA TYR A 142 -16.93 10.54 10.09
C TYR A 142 -18.09 9.71 10.64
N LEU A 143 -19.25 10.36 10.82
CA LEU A 143 -20.50 9.70 11.19
C LEU A 143 -21.46 9.78 10.01
N LEU A 144 -21.84 8.63 9.46
CA LEU A 144 -22.77 8.51 8.34
C LEU A 144 -24.12 8.01 8.87
N TYR A 145 -25.16 8.83 8.74
CA TYR A 145 -26.52 8.51 9.19
C TYR A 145 -27.54 8.71 8.07
N GLY A 146 -28.69 8.03 8.17
CA GLY A 146 -29.76 8.06 7.16
C GLY A 146 -30.47 6.70 7.04
N SER A 147 -31.54 6.62 6.26
CA SER A 147 -32.32 5.39 6.04
C SER A 147 -31.48 4.23 5.50
N ALA A 148 -31.88 2.98 5.76
CA ALA A 148 -31.22 1.83 5.16
C ALA A 148 -31.30 1.90 3.62
N GLY A 149 -30.25 1.47 2.93
CA GLY A 149 -30.19 1.51 1.46
C GLY A 149 -29.67 2.80 0.83
N THR A 150 -29.36 3.86 1.60
CA THR A 150 -28.78 5.11 1.05
C THR A 150 -27.29 5.02 0.68
N GLY A 151 -26.76 3.82 0.46
CA GLY A 151 -25.38 3.64 -0.01
C GLY A 151 -24.28 4.03 0.99
N LYS A 152 -24.55 4.08 2.31
CA LYS A 152 -23.52 4.41 3.34
C LYS A 152 -22.29 3.51 3.25
N SER A 153 -22.49 2.19 3.18
CA SER A 153 -21.40 1.21 3.03
C SER A 153 -20.70 1.35 1.68
N THR A 154 -21.45 1.66 0.62
CA THR A 154 -20.92 1.95 -0.72
C THR A 154 -20.03 3.20 -0.71
N PHE A 155 -20.40 4.22 0.07
CA PHE A 155 -19.59 5.42 0.25
C PHE A 155 -18.29 5.12 1.00
N ILE A 156 -18.32 4.31 2.05
CA ILE A 156 -17.11 3.86 2.75
C ILE A 156 -16.16 3.12 1.79
N ALA A 157 -16.71 2.23 0.95
CA ALA A 157 -15.93 1.52 -0.07
C ALA A 157 -15.24 2.47 -1.06
N ALA A 158 -15.96 3.49 -1.53
CA ALA A 158 -15.42 4.52 -2.40
C ALA A 158 -14.34 5.38 -1.74
N MET A 159 -14.51 5.74 -0.46
CA MET A 159 -13.51 6.47 0.33
C MET A 159 -12.24 5.64 0.51
N ALA A 160 -12.37 4.36 0.87
CA ALA A 160 -11.23 3.45 1.05
C ALA A 160 -10.42 3.32 -0.24
N LYS A 161 -11.10 3.21 -1.39
CA LYS A 161 -10.47 3.20 -2.72
C LYS A 161 -9.76 4.52 -3.05
N LEU A 162 -10.40 5.66 -2.77
CA LEU A 162 -9.80 6.98 -2.98
C LEU A 162 -8.51 7.17 -2.16
N LEU A 163 -8.53 6.75 -0.90
CA LEU A 163 -7.38 6.88 0.01
C LEU A 163 -6.35 5.77 -0.17
N SER A 164 -6.74 4.65 -0.82
CA SER A 164 -5.98 3.40 -0.83
C SER A 164 -5.71 2.86 0.58
N TYR A 165 -6.71 2.96 1.47
CA TYR A 165 -6.62 2.54 2.87
C TYR A 165 -7.39 1.24 3.09
N ASP A 166 -6.82 0.34 3.89
CA ASP A 166 -7.46 -0.90 4.31
C ASP A 166 -8.69 -0.60 5.19
N ILE A 167 -9.74 -1.41 5.03
CA ILE A 167 -10.98 -1.29 5.79
C ILE A 167 -10.94 -2.27 6.97
N TYR A 168 -11.24 -1.78 8.17
CA TYR A 168 -11.39 -2.59 9.37
C TYR A 168 -12.84 -2.57 9.83
N GLU A 169 -13.53 -3.70 9.71
CA GLU A 169 -14.89 -3.89 10.18
C GLU A 169 -14.88 -4.59 11.54
N ILE A 170 -15.43 -3.93 12.55
CA ILE A 170 -15.51 -4.46 13.91
C ILE A 170 -16.93 -4.96 14.15
N ASN A 171 -17.07 -6.27 14.30
CA ASN A 171 -18.25 -6.92 14.83
C ASN A 171 -18.17 -6.94 16.36
N LEU A 172 -18.94 -6.05 17.00
CA LEU A 172 -19.00 -5.90 18.45
C LEU A 172 -19.56 -7.14 19.17
N HIS A 173 -20.35 -7.98 18.50
CA HIS A 173 -20.87 -9.21 19.11
C HIS A 173 -19.78 -10.26 19.39
N LYS A 174 -18.63 -10.15 18.71
CA LYS A 174 -17.46 -11.03 18.88
C LYS A 174 -16.39 -10.42 19.80
N VAL A 175 -16.72 -9.31 20.46
CA VAL A 175 -15.82 -8.63 21.40
C VAL A 175 -16.30 -8.97 22.81
N GLU A 176 -15.43 -9.61 23.59
CA GLU A 176 -15.80 -10.12 24.91
C GLU A 176 -15.85 -9.02 25.97
N ASN A 177 -14.89 -8.10 25.95
CA ASN A 177 -14.77 -7.03 26.95
C ASN A 177 -14.01 -5.80 26.40
N ASP A 178 -13.94 -4.73 27.19
CA ASP A 178 -13.25 -3.48 26.80
C ASP A 178 -11.73 -3.67 26.59
N ALA A 179 -11.08 -4.54 27.37
CA ALA A 179 -9.65 -4.84 27.19
C ALA A 179 -9.41 -5.50 25.82
N ASP A 180 -10.35 -6.34 25.41
CA ASP A 180 -10.35 -7.09 24.17
C ASP A 180 -10.57 -6.16 22.95
N LEU A 181 -11.45 -5.16 23.09
CA LEU A 181 -11.61 -4.07 22.12
C LEU A 181 -10.34 -3.23 21.98
N LYS A 182 -9.74 -2.82 23.11
CA LYS A 182 -8.48 -2.07 23.12
C LYS A 182 -7.36 -2.85 22.44
N TYR A 183 -7.31 -4.16 22.67
CA TYR A 183 -6.37 -5.05 22.00
C TYR A 183 -6.56 -5.04 20.48
N LEU A 184 -7.80 -5.17 19.97
CA LEU A 184 -8.08 -5.11 18.52
C LEU A 184 -7.62 -3.80 17.88
N LEU A 185 -7.93 -2.68 18.53
CA LEU A 185 -7.56 -1.34 18.05
C LEU A 185 -6.04 -1.14 18.03
N SER A 186 -5.32 -1.76 18.97
CA SER A 186 -3.84 -1.70 19.02
C SER A 186 -3.13 -2.54 17.95
N LYS A 187 -3.80 -3.59 17.45
CA LYS A 187 -3.23 -4.58 16.50
C LYS A 187 -3.50 -4.26 15.03
N GLN A 188 -4.04 -3.08 14.73
CA GLN A 188 -4.22 -2.64 13.34
C GLN A 188 -2.87 -2.42 12.66
N ARG A 189 -2.77 -2.75 11.37
CA ARG A 189 -1.56 -2.49 10.59
C ARG A 189 -1.38 -0.98 10.53
N LYS A 190 -0.25 -0.49 11.05
CA LYS A 190 0.09 0.92 10.88
C LYS A 190 0.21 1.18 9.39
N SER A 191 -0.52 2.19 8.90
CA SER A 191 -0.37 2.68 7.54
C SER A 191 1.12 2.89 7.25
N PRO A 192 1.63 2.59 6.04
CA PRO A 192 3.01 2.90 5.67
C PRO A 192 3.32 4.40 5.80
N TYR A 193 2.28 5.22 5.94
CA TYR A 193 2.34 6.66 6.21
C TYR A 193 2.10 7.02 7.69
N SER A 194 2.28 6.11 8.66
CA SER A 194 2.18 6.38 10.12
C SER A 194 3.53 6.72 10.72
#